data_AF-A0A1H1VDW5-F1
#
_entry.id   AF-A0A1H1VDW5-F1
#
_cell.length_a   1.000
_cell.length_b   1.000
_cell.length_c   1.000
_cell.angle_alpha   90.00
_cell.angle_beta   90.00
_cell.angle_gamma   90.00
#
_symmetry.space_group_name_H-M   'P 1'
#
loop_
_entity.id
_entity.type
_entity.pdbx_description
1 polymer ?
#
loop_
_entity_poly.entity_id
_entity_poly.type
_entity_poly.pdbx_seq_one_letter_code
_entity_poly.pdbx_strand_id
1 'polypeptide(L)'
;MRKLNVTVLILASAAFAATLSPAGAAQDGSGRAPFERLCAERGGPSHHPELAGRLAEYLDLNDAQKAAFKEFHDTRKKSIEDAKTTLCANKPDLSSFEARLVFGQAFLEARLNALKAENPKLIAFYNSLDVRQKEKFDRFRERSGRE
;
A
#
# COMPACT_ATOMS: atom_id res chain seq x y z
N MET A 1 -22.56 5.14 -59.94
CA MET A 1 -21.54 5.64 -59.00
C MET A 1 -22.24 6.33 -57.84
N ARG A 2 -22.29 5.72 -56.65
CA ARG A 2 -22.86 6.33 -55.45
C ARG A 2 -21.89 6.10 -54.30
N LYS A 3 -21.21 7.17 -53.89
CA LYS A 3 -20.13 7.17 -52.90
C LYS A 3 -20.74 6.89 -51.51
N LEU A 4 -20.18 5.90 -50.80
CA LEU A 4 -20.48 5.66 -49.40
C LEU A 4 -19.87 6.80 -48.57
N ASN A 5 -20.72 7.65 -47.99
CA ASN A 5 -20.29 8.67 -47.04
C ASN A 5 -20.05 8.01 -45.68
N VAL A 6 -18.78 7.69 -45.41
CA VAL A 6 -18.27 7.28 -44.09
C VAL A 6 -18.24 8.52 -43.21
N THR A 7 -19.36 8.85 -42.56
CA THR A 7 -19.40 9.99 -41.63
C THR A 7 -20.50 9.87 -40.58
N VAL A 8 -20.53 8.78 -39.80
CA VAL A 8 -21.19 8.77 -38.49
C VAL A 8 -20.50 7.73 -37.61
N LEU A 9 -19.47 8.14 -36.87
CA LEU A 9 -18.96 7.38 -35.71
C LEU A 9 -18.05 8.28 -34.85
N ILE A 10 -18.64 9.28 -34.18
CA ILE A 10 -18.11 9.76 -32.91
C ILE A 10 -19.30 9.89 -31.96
N LEU A 11 -19.57 8.78 -31.28
CA LEU A 11 -20.46 8.68 -30.14
C LEU A 11 -19.86 9.47 -28.97
N ALA A 12 -20.67 10.39 -28.46
CA ALA A 12 -20.78 10.80 -27.05
C ALA A 12 -19.58 10.51 -26.13
N SER A 13 -18.72 11.51 -25.96
CA SER A 13 -17.85 11.64 -24.78
C SER A 13 -17.71 13.11 -24.38
N ALA A 14 -18.85 13.79 -24.23
CA ALA A 14 -18.94 15.18 -23.74
C ALA A 14 -19.55 15.24 -22.32
N ALA A 15 -19.07 14.37 -21.41
CA ALA A 15 -19.47 14.39 -20.00
C ALA A 15 -18.27 14.42 -19.03
N PHE A 16 -17.10 14.90 -19.48
CA PHE A 16 -15.89 15.05 -18.64
C PHE A 16 -15.32 16.48 -18.64
N ALA A 17 -16.13 17.49 -18.98
CA ALA A 17 -15.68 18.89 -19.05
C ALA A 17 -16.19 19.79 -17.89
N ALA A 18 -16.74 19.22 -16.81
CA ALA A 18 -17.28 20.00 -15.69
C ALA A 18 -16.57 19.79 -14.33
N THR A 19 -15.38 19.18 -14.30
CA THR A 19 -14.57 19.08 -13.06
C THR A 19 -13.18 19.70 -13.18
N LEU A 20 -12.94 20.54 -14.20
CA LEU A 20 -11.79 21.44 -14.22
C LEU A 20 -12.04 22.59 -13.25
N SER A 21 -12.08 22.27 -11.96
CA SER A 21 -11.83 23.24 -10.90
C SER A 21 -10.45 23.85 -11.15
N PRO A 22 -10.30 25.18 -11.00
CA PRO A 22 -9.06 25.87 -11.33
C PRO A 22 -7.92 25.29 -10.49
N ALA A 23 -6.78 25.11 -11.15
CA ALA A 23 -5.49 24.82 -10.55
C ALA A 23 -5.20 25.87 -9.46
N GLY A 24 -5.44 25.49 -8.20
CA GLY A 24 -5.41 26.40 -7.06
C GLY A 24 -5.67 25.67 -5.75
N ALA A 25 -5.08 24.49 -5.58
CA ALA A 25 -4.96 23.81 -4.28
C ALA A 25 -3.65 23.03 -4.23
N ALA A 26 -2.57 23.68 -4.65
CA ALA A 26 -1.22 23.25 -4.36
C ALA A 26 -0.65 24.22 -3.33
N GLN A 27 -1.15 24.15 -2.09
CA GLN A 27 -0.38 24.53 -0.91
C GLN A 27 -1.10 24.09 0.37
N ASP A 28 -0.30 23.46 1.22
CA ASP A 28 -0.51 23.08 2.61
C ASP A 28 -1.51 21.98 2.97
N GLY A 29 -0.93 20.80 3.18
CA GLY A 29 -1.55 19.67 3.88
C GLY A 29 -0.51 18.66 4.36
N SER A 30 0.45 19.10 5.19
CA SER A 30 1.17 18.27 6.19
C SER A 30 1.58 16.83 5.79
N GLY A 31 2.10 16.61 4.59
CA GLY A 31 2.49 15.29 4.11
C GLY A 31 3.89 15.31 3.54
N ARG A 32 4.89 14.83 4.29
CA ARG A 32 6.20 14.45 3.72
C ARG A 32 5.97 13.68 2.41
N ALA A 33 6.71 14.01 1.36
CA ALA A 33 6.61 13.33 0.07
C ALA A 33 6.70 11.81 0.29
N PRO A 34 5.98 10.96 -0.45
CA PRO A 34 6.00 9.50 -0.26
C PRO A 34 7.43 8.93 -0.19
N PHE A 35 8.34 9.51 -0.97
CA PHE A 35 9.78 9.30 -0.88
C PHE A 35 10.36 9.62 0.51
N GLU A 36 10.17 10.84 1.01
CA GLU A 36 10.68 11.28 2.31
C GLU A 36 10.10 10.46 3.47
N ARG A 37 8.85 9.99 3.37
CA ARG A 37 8.24 9.12 4.40
C ARG A 37 8.87 7.73 4.41
N LEU A 38 9.16 7.17 3.24
CA LEU A 38 9.73 5.83 3.09
C LEU A 38 11.24 5.81 3.37
N CYS A 39 11.95 6.84 2.90
CA CYS A 39 13.40 6.90 2.83
C CYS A 39 14.03 7.80 3.90
N ALA A 40 13.26 8.56 4.68
CA ALA A 40 13.83 9.22 5.85
C ALA A 40 14.46 8.17 6.77
N GLU A 41 15.68 8.46 7.25
CA GLU A 41 16.22 7.81 8.43
C GLU A 41 15.33 8.17 9.63
N ARG A 42 14.26 7.40 9.80
CA ARG A 42 13.77 7.15 11.15
C ARG A 42 14.74 6.15 11.76
N GLY A 43 15.62 6.64 12.64
CA GLY A 43 16.30 5.81 13.64
C GLY A 43 15.30 5.19 14.60
N GLY A 44 14.47 4.27 14.11
CA GLY A 44 13.46 3.62 14.91
C GLY A 44 12.58 2.70 14.07
N PRO A 45 12.21 1.53 14.61
CA PRO A 45 11.35 0.59 13.91
C PRO A 45 10.06 1.32 13.50
N SER A 46 9.83 1.52 12.20
CA SER A 46 8.49 1.84 11.68
C SER A 46 7.69 0.54 11.64
N HIS A 47 7.63 -0.08 12.80
CA HIS A 47 6.99 -1.33 13.15
C HIS A 47 6.74 -1.12 14.61
N HIS A 48 5.52 -1.23 15.07
CA HIS A 48 5.30 -1.43 16.49
C HIS A 48 5.55 -2.92 16.71
N PRO A 49 6.77 -3.41 17.05
CA PRO A 49 6.92 -4.78 17.52
C PRO A 49 6.01 -5.01 18.73
N GLU A 50 5.73 -3.94 19.48
CA GLU A 50 4.68 -3.89 20.49
C GLU A 50 3.29 -4.21 19.94
N LEU A 51 2.89 -3.72 18.76
CA LEU A 51 1.57 -4.04 18.19
C LEU A 51 1.51 -5.50 17.74
N ALA A 52 2.61 -6.03 17.21
CA ALA A 52 2.72 -7.46 16.87
C ALA A 52 2.63 -8.33 18.13
N GLY A 53 3.37 -8.00 19.18
CA GLY A 53 3.30 -8.67 20.48
C GLY A 53 1.91 -8.56 21.11
N ARG A 54 1.31 -7.37 21.13
CA ARG A 54 -0.03 -7.12 21.65
C ARG A 54 -1.11 -7.87 20.89
N LEU A 55 -0.98 -8.03 19.57
CA LEU A 55 -1.92 -8.84 18.79
C LEU A 55 -1.77 -10.32 19.14
N ALA A 56 -0.55 -10.83 19.29
CA ALA A 56 -0.31 -12.21 19.70
C ALA A 56 -0.88 -12.52 21.09
N GLU A 57 -0.74 -11.60 22.04
CA GLU A 57 -1.34 -11.69 23.38
C GLU A 57 -2.88 -11.58 23.32
N TYR A 58 -3.41 -10.61 22.57
CA TYR A 58 -4.86 -10.40 22.44
C TYR A 58 -5.60 -11.62 21.86
N LEU A 59 -4.96 -12.29 20.90
CA LEU A 59 -5.47 -13.49 20.26
C LEU A 59 -5.19 -14.77 21.05
N ASP A 60 -4.37 -14.71 22.10
CA ASP A 60 -3.96 -15.88 22.87
C ASP A 60 -3.38 -16.98 21.95
N LEU A 61 -2.37 -16.60 21.15
CA LEU A 61 -1.81 -17.49 20.13
C LEU A 61 -1.04 -18.66 20.76
N ASN A 62 -1.24 -19.87 20.24
CA ASN A 62 -0.35 -20.99 20.54
C ASN A 62 0.98 -20.87 19.78
N ASP A 63 1.93 -21.78 20.03
CA ASP A 63 3.29 -21.67 19.47
C ASP A 63 3.33 -21.81 17.94
N ALA A 64 2.48 -22.65 17.36
CA ALA A 64 2.37 -22.78 15.90
C ALA A 64 1.81 -21.50 15.26
N GLN A 65 0.81 -20.89 15.89
CA GLN A 65 0.21 -19.63 15.43
C GLN A 65 1.19 -18.45 15.60
N LYS A 66 1.96 -18.41 16.70
CA LYS A 66 3.05 -17.44 16.90
C LYS A 66 4.11 -17.56 15.81
N ALA A 67 4.50 -18.79 15.44
CA ALA A 67 5.46 -19.02 14.36
C ALA A 67 4.91 -18.52 13.01
N ALA A 68 3.66 -18.85 12.67
CA ALA A 68 3.02 -18.37 11.45
C ALA A 68 2.90 -16.83 11.42
N PHE A 69 2.58 -16.21 12.55
CA PHE A 69 2.53 -14.75 12.68
C PHE A 69 3.91 -14.11 12.51
N LYS A 70 4.95 -14.73 13.09
CA LYS A 70 6.34 -14.28 12.94
C LYS A 70 6.79 -14.34 11.47
N GLU A 71 6.47 -15.41 10.74
CA GLU A 71 6.79 -15.51 9.31
C GLU A 71 6.17 -14.38 8.48
N PHE A 72 4.91 -14.04 8.74
CA PHE A 72 4.25 -12.89 8.13
C PHE A 72 5.00 -11.58 8.46
N HIS A 73 5.34 -11.37 9.72
CA HIS A 73 6.02 -10.15 10.15
C HIS A 73 7.44 -10.02 9.58
N ASP A 74 8.21 -11.11 9.54
CA ASP A 74 9.54 -11.14 8.93
C ASP A 74 9.46 -10.87 7.42
N THR A 75 8.46 -11.42 6.74
CA THR A 75 8.19 -11.14 5.32
C THR A 75 7.82 -9.67 5.08
N ARG A 76 7.03 -9.08 5.98
CA ARG A 76 6.67 -7.67 5.95
C ARG A 76 7.89 -6.78 6.14
N LYS A 77 8.77 -7.11 7.10
CA LYS A 77 10.03 -6.41 7.35
C LYS A 77 10.93 -6.46 6.11
N LYS A 78 11.15 -7.65 5.56
CA LYS A 78 11.92 -7.85 4.33
C LYS A 78 11.36 -7.04 3.16
N SER A 79 10.04 -7.03 2.96
CA SER A 79 9.40 -6.28 1.87
C SER A 79 9.62 -4.77 1.98
N ILE A 80 9.72 -4.23 3.20
CA ILE A 80 10.07 -2.82 3.41
C ILE A 80 11.55 -2.56 3.13
N GLU A 81 12.45 -3.46 3.56
CA GLU A 81 13.88 -3.37 3.27
C GLU A 81 14.16 -3.45 1.76
N ASP A 82 13.49 -4.36 1.06
CA ASP A 82 13.56 -4.50 -0.41
C ASP A 82 13.03 -3.23 -1.10
N ALA A 83 11.87 -2.71 -0.66
CA ALA A 83 11.31 -1.47 -1.20
C ALA A 83 12.23 -0.25 -0.97
N LYS A 84 12.86 -0.15 0.20
CA LYS A 84 13.86 0.89 0.48
C LYS A 84 15.09 0.74 -0.40
N THR A 85 15.55 -0.48 -0.61
CA THR A 85 16.69 -0.78 -1.50
C THR A 85 16.40 -0.31 -2.92
N THR A 86 15.19 -0.52 -3.44
CA THR A 86 14.80 -0.06 -4.78
C THR A 86 14.56 1.44 -4.86
N LEU A 87 13.82 2.02 -3.91
CA LEU A 87 13.26 3.37 -4.03
C LEU A 87 14.12 4.45 -3.36
N CYS A 88 15.02 4.07 -2.45
CA CYS A 88 15.84 4.99 -1.66
C CYS A 88 17.33 4.96 -2.03
N ALA A 89 17.76 4.08 -2.93
CA ALA A 89 19.17 3.99 -3.34
C ALA A 89 19.71 5.31 -3.91
N ASN A 90 18.86 6.06 -4.63
CA ASN A 90 19.15 7.42 -5.07
C ASN A 90 17.96 8.30 -4.72
N LYS A 91 18.22 9.54 -4.29
CA LYS A 91 17.15 10.54 -4.11
C LYS A 91 16.60 10.91 -5.49
N PRO A 92 15.32 10.60 -5.81
CA PRO A 92 14.75 10.93 -7.10
C PRO A 92 14.59 12.45 -7.20
N ASP A 93 14.93 13.00 -8.36
CA ASP A 93 14.57 14.37 -8.70
C ASP A 93 13.10 14.40 -9.12
N LEU A 94 12.23 14.85 -8.20
CA LEU A 94 10.78 14.93 -8.42
C LEU A 94 10.36 16.33 -8.89
N SER A 95 11.26 17.10 -9.53
CA SER A 95 10.97 18.45 -10.03
C SER A 95 10.02 18.46 -11.24
N SER A 96 10.05 17.44 -12.10
CA SER A 96 9.21 17.34 -13.30
C SER A 96 7.97 16.45 -13.11
N PHE A 97 6.96 16.65 -13.96
CA PHE A 97 5.76 15.80 -13.98
C PHE A 97 6.09 14.34 -14.37
N GLU A 98 6.92 14.15 -15.40
CA GLU A 98 7.34 12.83 -15.87
C GLU A 98 8.11 12.07 -14.78
N ALA A 99 9.04 12.73 -14.08
CA ALA A 99 9.80 12.08 -13.01
C ALA A 99 8.90 11.66 -11.84
N ARG A 100 7.86 12.45 -11.51
CA ARG A 100 6.86 12.06 -10.50
C ARG A 100 6.06 10.84 -10.93
N LEU A 101 5.68 10.73 -12.21
CA LEU A 101 4.98 9.56 -12.73
C LEU A 101 5.83 8.30 -12.66
N VAL A 102 7.08 8.36 -13.13
CA VAL A 102 8.02 7.23 -13.08
C VAL A 102 8.26 6.76 -11.65
N PHE A 103 8.49 7.70 -10.72
CA PHE A 103 8.63 7.37 -9.31
C PHE A 103 7.35 6.76 -8.72
N GLY A 104 6.19 7.31 -9.04
CA GLY A 104 4.89 6.78 -8.61
C GLY A 104 4.66 5.35 -9.10
N GLN A 105 5.02 5.06 -10.34
CA GLN A 105 4.95 3.70 -10.89
C GLN A 105 5.86 2.74 -10.13
N ALA A 106 7.13 3.09 -9.93
CA ALA A 106 8.07 2.26 -9.17
C ALA A 106 7.60 2.01 -7.72
N PHE A 107 7.01 3.03 -7.08
CA PHE A 107 6.45 2.90 -5.75
C PHE A 107 5.29 1.90 -5.70
N LEU A 108 4.38 1.95 -6.68
CA LEU A 108 3.25 1.01 -6.78
C LEU A 108 3.72 -0.41 -7.09
N GLU A 109 4.72 -0.58 -7.95
CA GLU A 109 5.34 -1.87 -8.25
C GLU A 109 5.97 -2.49 -6.99
N ALA A 110 6.72 -1.71 -6.21
CA ALA A 110 7.28 -2.15 -4.93
C ALA A 110 6.18 -2.56 -3.94
N ARG A 111 5.07 -1.80 -3.87
CA ARG A 111 3.93 -2.14 -3.02
C ARG A 111 3.24 -3.43 -3.48
N LEU A 112 3.09 -3.63 -4.78
CA LEU A 112 2.53 -4.85 -5.34
C LEU A 112 3.40 -6.07 -5.01
N ASN A 113 4.71 -5.95 -5.15
CA ASN A 113 5.65 -7.02 -4.80
C ASN A 113 5.56 -7.37 -3.31
N ALA A 114 5.48 -6.36 -2.45
CA ALA A 114 5.25 -6.56 -1.02
C ALA A 114 3.94 -7.33 -0.76
N LEU A 115 2.83 -6.96 -1.39
CA LEU A 115 1.55 -7.66 -1.23
C LEU A 115 1.61 -9.12 -1.72
N LYS A 116 2.29 -9.38 -2.85
CA LYS A 116 2.48 -10.74 -3.36
C LYS A 116 3.25 -11.63 -2.39
N ALA A 117 4.21 -11.07 -1.65
CA ALA A 117 4.98 -11.79 -0.64
C ALA A 117 4.22 -11.94 0.69
N GLU A 118 3.58 -10.85 1.15
CA GLU A 118 2.93 -10.75 2.46
C GLU A 118 1.60 -11.52 2.53
N ASN A 119 0.77 -11.43 1.49
CA ASN A 119 -0.61 -11.96 1.53
C ASN A 119 -0.67 -13.48 1.78
N PRO A 120 0.13 -14.34 1.10
CA PRO A 120 0.11 -15.77 1.37
C PRO A 120 0.46 -16.10 2.83
N LYS A 121 1.41 -15.36 3.43
CA LYS A 121 1.82 -15.54 4.83
C LYS A 121 0.73 -15.08 5.80
N LEU A 122 0.08 -13.95 5.50
CA LEU A 122 -1.03 -13.47 6.30
C LEU A 122 -2.23 -14.42 6.27
N ILE A 123 -2.56 -14.96 5.09
CA ILE A 123 -3.63 -15.95 4.92
C ILE A 123 -3.28 -17.24 5.67
N ALA A 124 -2.04 -17.72 5.61
CA ALA A 124 -1.60 -18.90 6.34
C ALA A 124 -1.73 -18.70 7.86
N PHE A 125 -1.31 -17.54 8.39
CA PHE A 125 -1.52 -17.18 9.78
C PHE A 125 -3.02 -17.16 10.12
N TYR A 126 -3.85 -16.45 9.35
CA TYR A 126 -5.29 -16.37 9.60
C TYR A 126 -5.96 -17.74 9.58
N ASN A 127 -5.58 -18.62 8.67
CA ASN A 127 -6.11 -19.96 8.58
C ASN A 127 -5.69 -20.87 9.74
N SER A 128 -4.56 -20.56 10.41
CA SER A 128 -4.11 -21.28 11.62
C SER A 128 -4.94 -20.93 12.86
N LEU A 129 -5.73 -19.85 12.82
CA LEU A 129 -6.56 -19.39 13.95
C LEU A 129 -7.83 -20.24 14.08
N ASP A 130 -8.25 -20.45 15.33
CA ASP A 130 -9.58 -21.01 15.61
C ASP A 130 -10.69 -19.97 15.36
N VAL A 131 -11.96 -20.40 15.45
CA VAL A 131 -13.13 -19.55 15.18
C VAL A 131 -13.14 -18.31 16.08
N ARG A 132 -12.87 -18.47 17.38
CA ARG A 132 -12.91 -17.37 18.35
C ARG A 132 -11.77 -16.37 18.12
N GLN A 133 -10.60 -16.87 17.74
CA GLN A 133 -9.45 -16.05 17.39
C GLN A 133 -9.68 -15.28 16.08
N LYS A 134 -10.29 -15.90 15.06
CA LYS A 134 -10.66 -15.22 13.82
C LYS A 134 -11.62 -14.06 14.07
N GLU A 135 -12.67 -14.28 14.85
CA GLU A 135 -13.60 -13.20 15.22
C GLU A 135 -12.92 -12.04 15.96
N LYS A 136 -11.98 -12.35 16.88
CA LYS A 136 -11.17 -11.32 17.55
C LYS A 136 -10.31 -10.55 16.55
N PHE A 137 -9.67 -11.26 15.62
CA PHE A 137 -8.82 -10.66 14.59
C PHE A 137 -9.62 -9.75 13.66
N ASP A 138 -10.81 -10.18 13.22
CA ASP A 138 -11.67 -9.40 12.34
C ASP A 138 -12.15 -8.10 13.03
N ARG A 139 -12.59 -8.19 14.29
CA ARG A 139 -12.95 -7.01 15.10
C ARG A 139 -11.76 -6.08 15.35
N PHE A 140 -10.56 -6.62 15.50
CA PHE A 140 -9.35 -5.81 15.60
C PHE A 140 -9.13 -5.01 14.31
N ARG A 141 -9.24 -5.65 13.15
CA ARG A 141 -9.07 -5.00 11.84
C ARG A 141 -10.15 -3.97 11.52
N GLU A 142 -11.41 -4.24 11.84
CA GLU A 142 -12.50 -3.29 11.62
C GLU A 142 -12.32 -1.97 12.39
N ARG A 143 -11.80 -2.05 13.61
CA ARG A 143 -11.54 -0.86 14.44
C ARG A 143 -10.37 -0.04 13.89
N SER A 144 -9.27 -0.71 13.52
CA SER A 144 -8.10 -0.02 12.95
C SER A 144 -8.35 0.59 11.56
N GLY A 145 -9.43 0.24 10.86
CA GLY A 145 -9.81 0.85 9.58
C GLY A 145 -10.71 2.07 9.70
N ARG A 146 -11.16 2.44 10.91
CA ARG A 146 -12.00 3.62 11.19
C ARG A 146 -11.23 4.81 11.75
N GLU A 147 -9.93 4.66 11.96
CA GLU A 147 -8.97 5.70 12.38
C GLU A 147 -8.13 6.15 11.18
#